data_AF-A0A0M4FUM3-F1
#
_entry.id   AF-A0A0M4FUM3-F1
#
_cell.length_a   1.000
_cell.length_b   1.000
_cell.length_c   1.000
_cell.angle_alpha   90.00
_cell.angle_beta   90.00
_cell.angle_gamma   90.00
#
_symmetry.space_group_name_H-M   'P 1'
#
loop_
_entity.id
_entity.type
_entity.pdbx_description
1 polymer ?
#
loop_
_entity_poly.entity_id
_entity_poly.type
_entity_poly.pdbx_seq_one_letter_code
_entity_poly.pdbx_strand_id
1 'polypeptide(L)'
;MKTGKTQPLYPKSADMKKNFRFITVAFFILGLFVSLLSLQSFSILPLWLKISIILILIGYVGLFVHGFTLIKQFKFDNWLKYGRFILLFLVILSVQLLLTSNAMFIAGVKENVINEQANFLQFTFLLYLAAAVVFFILSLFISSPQLRKVNSQKAYVIGSISAVVVIAIVFVILNMVKGAVFTNPDTVATAYQFFMASVLALFPATVLGTSMKRGGSKK
;
A
#
# COMPACT_ATOMS: atom_id res chain seq x y z
N MET A 1 -48.13 -2.94 -15.04
CA MET A 1 -46.65 -2.91 -15.08
C MET A 1 -46.15 -2.35 -13.76
N LYS A 2 -45.69 -3.20 -12.82
CA LYS A 2 -45.21 -2.73 -11.50
C LYS A 2 -43.80 -2.19 -11.67
N THR A 3 -43.61 -0.90 -11.40
CA THR A 3 -42.31 -0.25 -11.31
C THR A 3 -41.55 -0.87 -10.13
N GLY A 4 -40.66 -1.81 -10.44
CA GLY A 4 -39.72 -2.37 -9.48
C GLY A 4 -38.84 -1.25 -8.94
N LYS A 5 -39.09 -0.82 -7.70
CA LYS A 5 -38.20 0.07 -6.98
C LYS A 5 -36.84 -0.61 -6.88
N THR A 6 -35.88 -0.22 -7.71
CA THR A 6 -34.47 -0.53 -7.52
C THR A 6 -34.05 0.13 -6.20
N GLN A 7 -34.07 -0.64 -5.11
CA GLN A 7 -33.46 -0.22 -3.86
C GLN A 7 -32.01 0.15 -4.15
N PRO A 8 -31.52 1.32 -3.72
CA PRO A 8 -30.11 1.61 -3.82
C PRO A 8 -29.38 0.59 -2.96
N LEU A 9 -28.46 -0.15 -3.58
CA LEU A 9 -27.70 -1.24 -2.98
C LEU A 9 -26.65 -0.68 -2.00
N TYR A 10 -27.08 0.02 -0.95
CA TYR A 10 -26.19 0.40 0.14
C TYR A 10 -25.93 -0.85 0.99
N PRO A 11 -24.66 -1.24 1.19
CA PRO A 11 -24.34 -2.40 2.03
C PRO A 11 -24.88 -2.17 3.44
N LYS A 12 -25.52 -3.19 4.03
CA LYS A 12 -26.05 -3.10 5.40
C LYS A 12 -24.90 -2.77 6.37
N SER A 13 -25.17 -2.00 7.41
CA SER A 13 -24.17 -1.60 8.43
C SER A 13 -23.44 -2.79 9.05
N ALA A 14 -24.13 -3.92 9.22
CA ALA A 14 -23.55 -5.17 9.69
C ALA A 14 -22.49 -5.74 8.73
N ASP A 15 -22.76 -5.70 7.41
CA ASP A 15 -21.85 -6.22 6.38
C ASP A 15 -20.59 -5.36 6.29
N MET A 16 -20.72 -4.03 6.36
CA MET A 16 -19.56 -3.12 6.37
C MET A 16 -18.70 -3.30 7.62
N LYS A 17 -19.31 -3.50 8.79
CA LYS A 17 -18.59 -3.77 10.04
C LYS A 17 -17.81 -5.08 9.96
N LYS A 18 -18.40 -6.13 9.38
CA LYS A 18 -17.74 -7.42 9.12
C LYS A 18 -16.56 -7.25 8.17
N ASN A 19 -16.75 -6.53 7.06
CA ASN A 19 -15.68 -6.26 6.08
C ASN A 19 -14.54 -5.46 6.70
N PHE A 20 -14.85 -4.42 7.49
CA PHE A 20 -13.83 -3.62 8.16
C PHE A 20 -13.03 -4.43 9.20
N ARG A 21 -13.70 -5.33 9.94
CA ARG A 21 -13.02 -6.29 10.82
C ARG A 21 -12.09 -7.22 10.04
N PHE A 22 -12.56 -7.79 8.94
CA PHE A 22 -11.74 -8.65 8.08
C PHE A 22 -10.50 -7.91 7.57
N ILE A 23 -10.69 -6.70 7.04
CA ILE A 23 -9.59 -5.84 6.56
C ILE A 23 -8.58 -5.57 7.68
N THR A 24 -9.04 -5.17 8.87
CA THR A 24 -8.17 -4.87 10.02
C THR A 24 -7.32 -6.08 10.44
N VAL A 25 -7.92 -7.26 10.50
CA VAL A 25 -7.22 -8.51 10.87
C VAL A 25 -6.26 -8.94 9.77
N ALA A 26 -6.70 -8.95 8.51
CA ALA A 26 -5.87 -9.35 7.38
C ALA A 26 -4.62 -8.47 7.25
N PHE A 27 -4.82 -7.16 7.37
CA PHE A 27 -3.74 -6.17 7.38
C PHE A 27 -2.76 -6.41 8.53
N PHE A 28 -3.24 -6.62 9.75
CA PHE A 28 -2.37 -6.91 10.88
C PHE A 28 -1.55 -8.19 10.70
N ILE A 29 -2.16 -9.28 10.25
CA ILE A 29 -1.46 -10.55 9.97
C ILE A 29 -0.38 -10.34 8.90
N LEU A 30 -0.71 -9.62 7.83
CA LEU A 30 0.23 -9.34 6.75
C LEU A 30 1.40 -8.47 7.22
N GLY A 31 1.13 -7.43 8.03
CA GLY A 31 2.17 -6.61 8.64
C GLY A 31 3.09 -7.40 9.58
N LEU A 32 2.54 -8.31 10.38
CA LEU A 32 3.34 -9.22 11.23
C LEU A 32 4.21 -10.15 10.39
N PHE A 33 3.64 -10.75 9.32
CA PHE A 33 4.38 -11.64 8.44
C PHE A 33 5.58 -10.95 7.79
N VAL A 34 5.40 -9.74 7.25
CA VAL A 34 6.49 -8.95 6.66
C VAL A 34 7.54 -8.57 7.72
N SER A 35 7.12 -8.28 8.96
CA SER A 35 8.05 -8.00 10.08
C SER A 35 8.91 -9.21 10.42
N LEU A 36 8.32 -10.40 10.42
CA LEU A 36 9.04 -11.65 10.70
C LEU A 36 10.14 -11.92 9.67
N LEU A 37 9.91 -11.63 8.39
CA LEU A 37 10.93 -11.75 7.35
C LEU A 37 12.15 -10.86 7.67
N SER A 38 11.91 -9.62 8.09
CA SER A 38 13.00 -8.71 8.48
C SER A 38 13.72 -9.14 9.77
N LEU A 39 13.06 -9.92 10.64
CA LEU A 39 13.66 -10.43 11.87
C LEU A 39 14.63 -11.60 11.63
N GLN A 40 14.48 -12.35 10.53
CA GLN A 40 15.39 -13.46 10.21
C GLN A 40 16.83 -12.99 10.05
N SER A 41 17.04 -11.81 9.45
CA SER A 41 18.36 -11.22 9.26
C SER A 41 18.70 -10.19 10.34
N PHE A 42 17.95 -10.11 11.45
CA PHE A 42 18.04 -8.98 12.38
C PHE A 42 19.45 -8.75 12.92
N SER A 43 20.20 -9.81 13.24
CA SER A 43 21.54 -9.71 13.82
C SER A 43 22.51 -8.91 12.92
N ILE A 44 22.43 -9.09 11.61
CA ILE A 44 23.33 -8.51 10.62
C ILE A 44 22.90 -7.12 10.13
N LEU A 45 21.69 -6.65 10.47
CA LEU A 45 21.20 -5.33 10.05
C LEU A 45 21.85 -4.17 10.80
N PRO A 46 21.98 -2.99 10.16
CA PRO A 46 22.42 -1.77 10.83
C PRO A 46 21.40 -1.29 11.86
N LEU A 47 21.87 -0.56 12.87
CA LEU A 47 21.07 -0.12 14.02
C LEU A 47 19.82 0.67 13.63
N TRP A 48 19.93 1.58 12.67
CA TRP A 48 18.80 2.40 12.22
C TRP A 48 17.65 1.53 11.70
N LEU A 49 17.96 0.49 10.91
CA LEU A 49 16.97 -0.40 10.32
C LEU A 49 16.33 -1.31 11.38
N LYS A 50 17.12 -1.77 12.35
CA LYS A 50 16.63 -2.49 13.54
C LYS A 50 15.58 -1.67 14.29
N ILE A 51 15.90 -0.40 14.58
CA ILE A 51 14.98 0.52 15.26
C ILE A 51 13.72 0.75 14.42
N SER A 52 13.86 0.98 13.11
CA SER A 52 12.70 1.18 12.23
C SER A 52 11.76 -0.03 12.20
N ILE A 53 12.28 -1.26 12.14
CA ILE A 53 11.47 -2.49 12.17
C ILE A 53 10.69 -2.59 13.49
N ILE A 54 11.34 -2.32 14.64
CA ILE A 54 10.68 -2.34 15.95
C ILE A 54 9.58 -1.28 16.04
N LEU A 55 9.85 -0.05 15.59
CA LEU A 55 8.86 1.03 15.60
C LEU A 55 7.65 0.71 14.73
N ILE A 56 7.85 0.10 13.56
CA ILE A 56 6.76 -0.35 12.69
C ILE A 56 5.94 -1.46 13.37
N LEU A 57 6.59 -2.40 14.04
CA LEU A 57 5.89 -3.48 14.77
C LEU A 57 5.00 -2.90 15.88
N ILE A 58 5.52 -1.97 16.68
CA ILE A 58 4.74 -1.24 17.69
C ILE A 58 3.58 -0.48 17.00
N GLY A 59 3.86 0.16 15.86
CA GLY A 59 2.86 0.84 15.04
C GLY A 59 1.72 -0.08 14.61
N TYR A 60 2.00 -1.33 14.20
CA TYR A 60 0.96 -2.29 13.85
C TYR A 60 0.11 -2.72 15.02
N VAL A 61 0.72 -2.94 16.20
CA VAL A 61 -0.04 -3.24 17.42
C VAL A 61 -0.97 -2.07 17.77
N GLY A 62 -0.45 -0.84 17.73
CA GLY A 62 -1.24 0.37 17.95
C GLY A 62 -2.38 0.53 16.94
N LEU A 63 -2.10 0.30 15.66
CA LEU A 63 -3.12 0.32 14.61
C LEU A 63 -4.17 -0.76 14.80
N PHE A 64 -3.78 -1.96 15.18
CA PHE A 64 -4.71 -3.05 15.40
C PHE A 64 -5.68 -2.71 16.55
N VAL A 65 -5.14 -2.25 17.68
CA VAL A 65 -5.95 -1.79 18.83
C VAL A 65 -6.87 -0.62 18.43
N HIS A 66 -6.35 0.33 17.67
CA HIS A 66 -7.15 1.45 17.16
C HIS A 66 -8.26 0.99 16.20
N GLY A 67 -7.96 0.06 15.29
CA GLY A 67 -8.92 -0.55 14.37
C GLY A 67 -10.05 -1.26 15.10
N PHE A 68 -9.73 -2.02 16.16
CA PHE A 68 -10.73 -2.63 17.04
C PHE A 68 -11.60 -1.59 17.77
N THR A 69 -11.00 -0.48 18.20
CA THR A 69 -11.74 0.64 18.80
C THR A 69 -12.72 1.26 17.79
N LEU A 70 -12.29 1.45 16.54
CA LEU A 70 -13.13 1.95 15.44
C LEU A 70 -14.27 0.99 15.08
N ILE A 71 -14.05 -0.34 15.16
CA ILE A 71 -15.10 -1.35 14.97
C ILE A 71 -16.16 -1.25 16.08
N LYS A 72 -15.77 -1.05 17.34
CA LYS A 72 -16.71 -0.91 18.46
C LYS A 72 -17.61 0.32 18.29
N GLN A 73 -17.04 1.41 17.79
CA GLN A 73 -17.74 2.68 17.59
C GLN A 73 -18.28 2.86 16.15
N PHE A 74 -18.58 1.76 15.44
CA PHE A 74 -18.91 1.82 14.02
C PHE A 74 -20.14 2.69 13.73
N LYS A 75 -19.95 3.83 13.04
CA LYS A 75 -21.02 4.72 12.56
C LYS A 75 -20.80 5.04 11.08
N PHE A 76 -21.79 4.77 10.25
CA PHE A 76 -21.68 4.88 8.79
C PHE A 76 -21.30 6.29 8.31
N ASP A 77 -21.78 7.32 9.02
CA ASP A 77 -21.52 8.74 8.73
C ASP A 77 -20.05 9.14 8.91
N ASN A 78 -19.24 8.30 9.56
CA ASN A 78 -17.82 8.54 9.81
C ASN A 78 -16.89 7.86 8.79
N TRP A 79 -17.31 7.68 7.53
CA TRP A 79 -16.50 7.06 6.46
C TRP A 79 -15.07 7.62 6.38
N LEU A 80 -14.88 8.94 6.56
CA LEU A 80 -13.57 9.58 6.59
C LEU A 80 -12.63 9.01 7.67
N LYS A 81 -13.13 8.59 8.83
CA LYS A 81 -12.32 8.00 9.89
C LYS A 81 -11.79 6.61 9.47
N TYR A 82 -12.65 5.77 8.90
CA TYR A 82 -12.27 4.44 8.41
C TYR A 82 -11.34 4.52 7.19
N GLY A 83 -11.60 5.47 6.29
CA GLY A 83 -10.71 5.76 5.16
C GLY A 83 -9.31 6.15 5.63
N ARG A 84 -9.19 7.07 6.59
CA ARG A 84 -7.89 7.49 7.15
C ARG A 84 -7.15 6.33 7.81
N PHE A 85 -7.87 5.44 8.50
CA PHE A 85 -7.30 4.23 9.08
C PHE A 85 -6.69 3.32 8.02
N ILE A 86 -7.45 3.01 6.96
CA ILE A 86 -6.97 2.18 5.84
C ILE A 86 -5.78 2.84 5.13
N LEU A 87 -5.85 4.15 4.92
CA LEU A 87 -4.75 4.93 4.34
C LEU A 87 -3.47 4.80 5.15
N LEU A 88 -3.56 4.99 6.47
CA LEU A 88 -2.39 4.94 7.35
C LEU A 88 -1.79 3.52 7.36
N PHE A 89 -2.64 2.49 7.33
CA PHE A 89 -2.19 1.11 7.22
C PHE A 89 -1.43 0.85 5.91
N LEU A 90 -1.98 1.26 4.77
CA LEU A 90 -1.35 1.05 3.46
C LEU A 90 0.00 1.79 3.35
N VAL A 91 0.11 3.00 3.91
CA VAL A 91 1.38 3.74 3.94
C VAL A 91 2.41 3.03 4.80
N ILE A 92 2.04 2.58 6.01
CA ILE A 92 2.97 1.86 6.88
C ILE A 92 3.41 0.53 6.26
N LEU A 93 2.49 -0.20 5.63
CA LEU A 93 2.80 -1.42 4.90
C LEU A 93 3.76 -1.17 3.74
N SER A 94 3.50 -0.13 2.95
CA SER A 94 4.37 0.31 1.86
C SER A 94 5.79 0.59 2.37
N VAL A 95 5.92 1.38 3.44
CA VAL A 95 7.23 1.70 4.04
C VAL A 95 7.90 0.44 4.60
N GLN A 96 7.16 -0.45 5.26
CA GLN A 96 7.71 -1.68 5.78
C GLN A 96 8.29 -2.56 4.67
N LEU A 97 7.57 -2.72 3.54
CA LEU A 97 8.05 -3.49 2.39
C LEU A 97 9.35 -2.89 1.81
N LEU A 98 9.48 -1.55 1.78
CA LEU A 98 10.71 -0.87 1.38
C LEU A 98 11.87 -1.20 2.33
N LEU A 99 11.61 -1.19 3.65
CA LEU A 99 12.63 -1.53 4.64
C LEU A 99 13.00 -3.02 4.59
N THR A 100 12.04 -3.91 4.39
CA THR A 100 12.30 -5.35 4.21
C THR A 100 13.14 -5.61 2.96
N SER A 101 12.84 -4.93 1.85
CA SER A 101 13.67 -4.99 0.64
C SER A 101 15.12 -4.63 0.92
N ASN A 102 15.34 -3.52 1.64
CA ASN A 102 16.69 -3.07 2.02
C ASN A 102 17.37 -4.02 3.02
N ALA A 103 16.63 -4.57 3.97
CA ALA A 103 17.12 -5.59 4.89
C ALA A 103 17.63 -6.82 4.15
N MET A 104 16.83 -7.33 3.20
CA MET A 104 17.19 -8.48 2.37
C MET A 104 18.39 -8.21 1.48
N PHE A 105 18.51 -7.00 0.91
CA PHE A 105 19.68 -6.64 0.11
C PHE A 105 20.96 -6.64 0.97
N ILE A 106 20.92 -5.97 2.14
CA ILE A 106 22.08 -5.92 3.05
C ILE A 106 22.46 -7.33 3.53
N ALA A 107 21.47 -8.16 3.84
CA ALA A 107 21.69 -9.55 4.23
C ALA A 107 22.35 -10.34 3.10
N GLY A 108 21.80 -10.28 1.88
CA GLY A 108 22.32 -11.00 0.72
C GLY A 108 23.74 -10.58 0.33
N VAL A 109 24.09 -9.30 0.48
CA VAL A 109 25.47 -8.83 0.26
C VAL A 109 26.42 -9.42 1.31
N LYS A 110 26.02 -9.43 2.59
CA LYS A 110 26.83 -10.00 3.67
C LYS A 110 27.01 -11.52 3.57
N GLU A 111 25.99 -12.21 3.06
CA GLU A 111 25.99 -13.66 2.86
C GLU A 111 26.63 -14.07 1.52
N ASN A 112 27.14 -13.12 0.73
CA ASN A 112 27.69 -13.33 -0.61
C ASN A 112 26.71 -13.97 -1.62
N VAL A 113 25.41 -13.81 -1.37
CA VAL A 113 24.34 -14.20 -2.31
C VAL A 113 24.14 -13.10 -3.37
N ILE A 114 24.35 -11.85 -2.98
CA ILE A 114 24.28 -10.68 -3.86
C ILE A 114 25.69 -10.19 -4.14
N ASN A 115 26.09 -10.27 -5.40
CA ASN A 115 27.43 -9.88 -5.86
C ASN A 115 27.53 -8.39 -6.22
N GLU A 116 26.49 -7.61 -5.93
CA GLU A 116 26.40 -6.20 -6.28
C GLU A 116 26.72 -5.28 -5.11
N GLN A 117 27.66 -4.36 -5.31
CA GLN A 117 27.97 -3.28 -4.38
C GLN A 117 27.32 -1.97 -4.81
N ALA A 118 26.01 -1.99 -5.06
CA ALA A 118 25.24 -0.79 -5.36
C ALA A 118 24.74 -0.09 -4.09
N ASN A 119 24.59 1.23 -4.11
CA ASN A 119 23.89 1.96 -3.05
C ASN A 119 22.36 1.76 -3.17
N PHE A 120 21.93 0.54 -2.86
CA PHE A 120 20.56 0.05 -3.06
C PHE A 120 19.54 0.86 -2.27
N LEU A 121 19.89 1.33 -1.07
CA LEU A 121 19.00 2.17 -0.25
C LEU A 121 18.73 3.52 -0.92
N GLN A 122 19.76 4.23 -1.34
CA GLN A 122 19.60 5.52 -1.99
C GLN A 122 18.80 5.37 -3.30
N PHE A 123 19.11 4.33 -4.07
CA PHE A 123 18.42 4.02 -5.31
C PHE A 123 16.93 3.71 -5.10
N THR A 124 16.60 2.74 -4.24
CA THR A 124 15.21 2.36 -3.96
C THR A 124 14.43 3.50 -3.32
N PHE A 125 15.05 4.28 -2.44
CA PHE A 125 14.40 5.46 -1.85
C PHE A 125 14.07 6.54 -2.90
N LEU A 126 15.00 6.83 -3.81
CA LEU A 126 14.78 7.82 -4.87
C LEU A 126 13.67 7.38 -5.83
N LEU A 127 13.68 6.12 -6.28
CA LEU A 127 12.60 5.59 -7.11
C LEU A 127 11.26 5.56 -6.36
N TYR A 128 11.26 5.21 -5.08
CA TYR A 128 10.05 5.22 -4.25
C TYR A 128 9.44 6.63 -4.17
N LEU A 129 10.26 7.65 -3.95
CA LEU A 129 9.80 9.04 -3.96
C LEU A 129 9.30 9.50 -5.34
N ALA A 130 10.01 9.15 -6.41
CA ALA A 130 9.58 9.45 -7.77
C ALA A 130 8.21 8.80 -8.07
N ALA A 131 8.03 7.54 -7.71
CA ALA A 131 6.76 6.83 -7.85
C ALA A 131 5.65 7.48 -7.00
N ALA A 132 5.96 7.94 -5.79
CA ALA A 132 5.00 8.66 -4.94
C ALA A 132 4.47 9.92 -5.62
N VAL A 133 5.34 10.70 -6.26
CA VAL A 133 4.97 11.92 -7.00
C VAL A 133 4.11 11.57 -8.21
N VAL A 134 4.52 10.57 -9.00
CA VAL A 134 3.77 10.12 -10.17
C VAL A 134 2.38 9.62 -9.77
N PHE A 135 2.28 8.80 -8.71
CA PHE A 135 0.99 8.32 -8.21
C PHE A 135 0.13 9.42 -7.64
N PHE A 136 0.71 10.41 -6.96
CA PHE A 136 -0.03 11.58 -6.53
C PHE A 136 -0.67 12.28 -7.73
N ILE A 137 0.10 12.57 -8.79
CA ILE A 137 -0.40 13.21 -10.02
C ILE A 137 -1.49 12.34 -10.68
N LEU A 138 -1.23 11.05 -10.90
CA LEU A 138 -2.20 10.12 -11.50
C LEU A 138 -3.49 10.03 -10.68
N SER A 139 -3.37 10.00 -9.35
CA SER A 139 -4.53 9.95 -8.47
C SER A 139 -5.40 11.21 -8.54
N LEU A 140 -4.83 12.38 -8.88
CA LEU A 140 -5.60 13.60 -9.15
C LEU A 140 -6.46 13.49 -10.42
N PHE A 141 -6.03 12.71 -11.42
CA PHE A 141 -6.84 12.45 -12.62
C PHE A 141 -7.94 11.42 -12.35
N ILE A 142 -7.59 10.32 -11.67
CA ILE A 142 -8.55 9.24 -11.34
C ILE A 142 -9.63 9.72 -10.36
N SER A 143 -9.28 10.59 -9.41
CA SER A 143 -10.22 11.17 -8.44
C SER A 143 -10.99 12.39 -8.98
N SER A 144 -10.97 12.65 -10.30
CA SER A 144 -11.65 13.80 -10.92
C SER A 144 -13.18 13.70 -10.82
N PRO A 145 -13.89 14.82 -10.52
CA PRO A 145 -15.35 14.85 -10.42
C PRO A 145 -16.08 14.51 -11.72
N GLN A 146 -15.41 14.56 -12.89
CA GLN A 146 -16.01 14.17 -14.17
C GLN A 146 -16.36 12.67 -14.22
N LEU A 147 -15.57 11.81 -13.58
CA LEU A 147 -15.85 10.36 -13.48
C LEU A 147 -17.01 10.06 -12.51
N ARG A 148 -17.32 10.95 -11.56
CA ARG A 148 -18.45 10.78 -10.61
C ARG A 148 -19.83 11.05 -11.25
N LYS A 149 -19.89 11.77 -12.37
CA LYS A 149 -21.15 12.07 -13.07
C LYS A 149 -21.61 10.95 -14.01
N VAL A 150 -20.71 10.03 -14.36
CA VAL A 150 -21.04 8.86 -15.19
C VAL A 150 -21.68 7.80 -14.30
N ASN A 151 -22.79 7.22 -14.76
CA ASN A 151 -23.58 6.18 -14.10
C ASN A 151 -22.75 5.27 -13.16
N SER A 152 -23.15 5.15 -11.89
CA SER A 152 -22.31 4.68 -10.76
C SER A 152 -21.56 3.37 -10.99
N GLN A 153 -22.10 2.46 -11.80
CA GLN A 153 -21.48 1.15 -12.06
C GLN A 153 -20.43 1.21 -13.19
N LYS A 154 -20.68 1.98 -14.26
CA LYS A 154 -19.72 2.15 -15.36
C LYS A 154 -18.47 2.91 -14.89
N ALA A 155 -18.65 3.94 -14.07
CA ALA A 155 -17.55 4.69 -13.48
C ALA A 155 -16.68 3.82 -12.56
N TYR A 156 -17.30 2.95 -11.75
CA TYR A 156 -16.57 2.00 -10.90
C TYR A 156 -15.73 1.02 -11.74
N VAL A 157 -16.32 0.40 -12.76
CA VAL A 157 -15.61 -0.54 -13.65
C VAL A 157 -14.44 0.15 -14.37
N ILE A 158 -14.64 1.33 -14.94
CA ILE A 158 -13.58 2.10 -15.61
C ILE A 158 -12.47 2.47 -14.62
N GLY A 159 -12.81 2.88 -13.39
CA GLY A 159 -11.86 3.16 -12.33
C GLY A 159 -11.03 1.94 -11.93
N SER A 160 -11.68 0.78 -11.79
CA SER A 160 -10.98 -0.49 -11.48
C SER A 160 -10.06 -0.93 -12.61
N ILE A 161 -10.51 -0.87 -13.87
CA ILE A 161 -9.68 -1.24 -15.02
C ILE A 161 -8.47 -0.31 -15.15
N SER A 162 -8.68 1.01 -15.05
CA SER A 162 -7.58 1.97 -15.12
C SER A 162 -6.55 1.78 -14.00
N ALA A 163 -6.99 1.48 -12.78
CA ALA A 163 -6.10 1.11 -11.68
C ALA A 163 -5.24 -0.11 -12.00
N VAL A 164 -5.84 -1.18 -12.54
CA VAL A 164 -5.11 -2.40 -12.93
C VAL A 164 -4.09 -2.12 -14.04
N VAL A 165 -4.46 -1.31 -15.04
CA VAL A 165 -3.56 -0.93 -16.13
C VAL A 165 -2.36 -0.13 -15.60
N VAL A 166 -2.59 0.83 -14.70
CA VAL A 166 -1.49 1.60 -14.07
C VAL A 166 -0.56 0.67 -13.29
N ILE A 167 -1.11 -0.25 -12.49
CA ILE A 167 -0.31 -1.24 -11.74
C ILE A 167 0.53 -2.11 -12.68
N ALA A 168 -0.06 -2.60 -13.78
CA ALA A 168 0.64 -3.43 -14.75
C ALA A 168 1.80 -2.67 -15.43
N ILE A 169 1.55 -1.41 -15.85
CA ILE A 169 2.58 -0.56 -16.48
C ILE A 169 3.73 -0.31 -15.49
N VAL A 170 3.43 0.05 -14.24
CA VAL A 170 4.45 0.28 -13.21
C VAL A 170 5.26 -0.99 -12.97
N PHE A 171 4.60 -2.14 -12.87
CA PHE A 171 5.28 -3.41 -12.68
C PHE A 171 6.26 -3.72 -13.83
N VAL A 172 5.86 -3.47 -15.09
CA VAL A 172 6.75 -3.63 -16.24
C VAL A 172 7.94 -2.66 -16.17
N ILE A 173 7.68 -1.38 -15.91
CA ILE A 173 8.74 -0.35 -15.80
C ILE A 173 9.75 -0.73 -14.72
N LEU A 174 9.29 -1.13 -13.53
CA LEU A 174 10.19 -1.52 -12.44
C LEU A 174 11.03 -2.75 -12.81
N ASN A 175 10.46 -3.74 -13.49
CA ASN A 175 11.25 -4.88 -13.98
C ASN A 175 12.29 -4.49 -15.03
N MET A 176 11.96 -3.57 -15.94
CA MET A 176 12.92 -3.03 -16.90
C MET A 176 14.05 -2.28 -16.19
N VAL A 177 13.71 -1.47 -15.18
CA VAL A 177 14.70 -0.75 -14.38
C VAL A 177 15.61 -1.72 -13.62
N LYS A 178 15.07 -2.82 -13.08
CA LYS A 178 15.89 -3.89 -12.47
C LYS A 178 16.95 -4.40 -13.46
N GLY A 179 16.53 -4.77 -14.67
CA GLY A 179 17.44 -5.30 -15.69
C GLY A 179 18.44 -4.27 -16.24
N ALA A 180 18.10 -2.98 -16.16
CA ALA A 180 18.98 -1.90 -16.64
C ALA A 180 20.00 -1.43 -15.60
N VAL A 181 19.69 -1.55 -14.30
CA VAL A 181 20.52 -1.01 -13.22
C VAL A 181 21.47 -2.06 -12.65
N PHE A 182 21.02 -3.31 -12.55
CA PHE A 182 21.74 -4.39 -11.88
C PHE A 182 22.47 -5.24 -12.93
N THR A 183 23.77 -5.46 -12.73
CA THR A 183 24.61 -6.34 -13.57
C THR A 183 24.16 -7.79 -13.46
N ASN A 184 23.69 -8.23 -12.28
CA ASN A 184 23.19 -9.58 -12.01
C ASN A 184 21.78 -9.50 -11.40
N PRO A 185 20.75 -9.18 -12.22
CA PRO A 185 19.39 -8.86 -11.75
C PRO A 185 18.69 -10.02 -11.03
N ASP A 186 19.16 -11.25 -11.21
CA ASP A 186 18.62 -12.44 -10.55
C ASP A 186 19.05 -12.52 -9.09
N THR A 187 20.27 -12.08 -8.77
CA THR A 187 20.78 -12.10 -7.38
C THR A 187 20.00 -11.14 -6.48
N VAL A 188 19.56 -10.01 -7.02
CA VAL A 188 18.78 -8.98 -6.31
C VAL A 188 17.27 -9.19 -6.39
N ALA A 189 16.79 -10.22 -7.10
CA ALA A 189 15.40 -10.35 -7.49
C ALA A 189 14.43 -10.33 -6.29
N THR A 190 14.73 -11.09 -5.24
CA THR A 190 13.88 -11.17 -4.04
C THR A 190 13.78 -9.83 -3.33
N ALA A 191 14.93 -9.18 -3.07
CA ALA A 191 14.94 -7.84 -2.47
C ALA A 191 14.17 -6.85 -3.35
N TYR A 192 14.36 -6.90 -4.67
CA TYR A 192 13.66 -6.02 -5.60
C TYR A 192 12.15 -6.27 -5.68
N GLN A 193 11.69 -7.51 -5.50
CA GLN A 193 10.25 -7.83 -5.44
C GLN A 193 9.56 -7.18 -4.24
N PHE A 194 10.21 -7.15 -3.07
CA PHE A 194 9.69 -6.40 -1.91
C PHE A 194 9.66 -4.89 -2.18
N PHE A 195 10.65 -4.36 -2.89
CA PHE A 195 10.64 -2.96 -3.32
C PHE A 195 9.50 -2.67 -4.30
N MET A 196 9.28 -3.53 -5.30
CA MET A 196 8.15 -3.39 -6.21
C MET A 196 6.81 -3.44 -5.46
N ALA A 197 6.64 -4.38 -4.54
CA ALA A 197 5.45 -4.49 -3.72
C ALA A 197 5.21 -3.23 -2.87
N SER A 198 6.28 -2.64 -2.32
CA SER A 198 6.23 -1.35 -1.64
C SER A 198 5.65 -0.26 -2.54
N VAL A 199 6.22 -0.08 -3.74
CA VAL A 199 5.72 0.92 -4.71
C VAL A 199 4.26 0.64 -5.06
N LEU A 200 3.88 -0.60 -5.36
CA LEU A 200 2.51 -0.94 -5.72
C LEU A 200 1.50 -0.72 -4.58
N ALA A 201 1.90 -0.93 -3.32
CA ALA A 201 1.07 -0.65 -2.14
C ALA A 201 0.80 0.86 -1.94
N LEU A 202 1.70 1.72 -2.45
CA LEU A 202 1.55 3.18 -2.38
C LEU A 202 0.42 3.71 -3.28
N PHE A 203 0.15 3.04 -4.40
CA PHE A 203 -0.89 3.48 -5.34
C PHE A 203 -2.30 3.52 -4.72
N PRO A 204 -2.85 2.45 -4.11
CA PRO A 204 -4.15 2.54 -3.45
C PRO A 204 -4.14 3.54 -2.27
N ALA A 205 -3.01 3.72 -1.58
CA ALA A 205 -2.88 4.72 -0.50
C ALA A 205 -3.04 6.16 -1.03
N THR A 206 -2.39 6.48 -2.15
CA THR A 206 -2.45 7.81 -2.78
C THR A 206 -3.82 8.11 -3.37
N VAL A 207 -4.45 7.14 -4.06
CA VAL A 207 -5.84 7.25 -4.55
C VAL A 207 -6.82 7.47 -3.41
N LEU A 208 -6.69 6.69 -2.33
CA LEU A 208 -7.54 6.83 -1.16
C LEU A 208 -7.35 8.21 -0.50
N GLY A 209 -6.11 8.69 -0.37
CA GLY A 209 -5.79 9.99 0.22
C GLY A 209 -6.32 11.18 -0.56
N THR A 210 -6.14 11.19 -1.88
CA THR A 210 -6.64 12.28 -2.74
C THR A 210 -8.16 12.28 -2.83
N SER A 211 -8.79 11.09 -2.85
CA SER A 211 -10.25 10.97 -2.85
C SER A 211 -10.90 11.58 -1.59
N MET A 212 -10.25 11.46 -0.43
CA MET A 212 -10.72 12.04 0.84
C MET A 212 -10.56 13.56 0.90
N LYS A 213 -9.44 14.11 0.39
CA LYS A 213 -9.24 15.58 0.34
C LYS A 213 -10.29 16.26 -0.53
N ARG A 214 -10.67 15.66 -1.65
CA ARG A 214 -11.69 16.21 -2.57
C ARG A 214 -13.13 15.96 -2.10
N GLY A 215 -13.38 14.86 -1.39
CA GLY A 215 -14.70 14.56 -0.81
C GLY A 215 -15.07 15.48 0.36
N GLY A 216 -14.09 16.04 1.07
CA GLY A 216 -14.31 17.01 2.16
C GLY A 216 -14.65 18.43 1.72
N SER A 217 -14.52 18.75 0.42
CA SER A 217 -14.80 20.09 -0.15
C SER A 217 -16.28 20.31 -0.51
N LYS A 218 -17.19 19.58 0.13
CA LYS A 218 -18.63 19.83 0.10
C LYS A 218 -19.17 19.84 1.53
N LYS A 219 -18.86 20.91 2.24
CA LYS A 219 -19.70 21.47 3.29
C LYS A 219 -19.71 22.97 3.08
#